data_AF-A0A2V5LG08-F1
#
_entry.id   AF-A0A2V5LG08-F1
#
_cell.length_a   1.000
_cell.length_b   1.000
_cell.length_c   1.000
_cell.angle_alpha   90.00
_cell.angle_beta   90.00
_cell.angle_gamma   90.00
#
_symmetry.space_group_name_H-M   'P 1'
#
loop_
_entity.id
_entity.type
_entity.pdbx_description
1 polymer ?
#
loop_
_entity_poly.entity_id
_entity_poly.type
_entity_poly.pdbx_seq_one_letter_code
_entity_poly.pdbx_strand_id
1 'polypeptide(L)'
;RLNNEAKTFTIGELDKMGYKTIPSQANFIMFDCKRPVLPLIKAMKDRNVHVGRLFPPVPNHMRVTIGKKSEMESFLNAFKQVMA
;
A
#
# COMPACT_ATOMS: atom_id res chain seq x y z
N ARG A 1 17.57 0.61 9.53
CA ARG A 1 18.15 0.04 8.28
C ARG A 1 17.16 -0.91 7.58
N LEU A 2 16.65 -1.94 8.26
CA LEU A 2 15.69 -2.92 7.69
C LEU A 2 14.41 -2.33 7.05
N ASN A 3 13.83 -1.28 7.66
CA ASN A 3 12.60 -0.68 7.13
C ASN A 3 12.80 0.04 5.78
N ASN A 4 14.02 0.50 5.48
CA ASN A 4 14.28 1.21 4.22
C ASN A 4 14.32 0.25 3.04
N GLU A 5 14.86 -0.96 3.22
CA GLU A 5 14.89 -1.98 2.17
C GLU A 5 13.47 -2.46 1.82
N ALA A 6 12.66 -2.77 2.83
CA ALA A 6 11.26 -3.16 2.64
C ALA A 6 10.45 -2.05 1.96
N LYS A 7 10.73 -0.78 2.31
CA LYS A 7 10.10 0.38 1.69
C LYS A 7 10.48 0.51 0.22
N THR A 8 11.77 0.48 -0.11
CA THR A 8 12.26 0.54 -1.50
C THR A 8 11.70 -0.59 -2.34
N PHE A 9 11.67 -1.81 -1.79
CA PHE A 9 11.05 -2.97 -2.43
C PHE A 9 9.56 -2.74 -2.72
N THR A 10 8.79 -2.30 -1.73
CA THR A 10 7.34 -2.06 -1.87
C THR A 10 7.05 -0.97 -2.90
N ILE A 11 7.81 0.13 -2.86
CA ILE A 11 7.69 1.23 -3.83
C ILE A 11 7.99 0.73 -5.24
N GLY A 12 9.08 -0.03 -5.42
CA GLY A 12 9.47 -0.57 -6.73
C GLY A 12 8.43 -1.52 -7.31
N GLU A 13 7.81 -2.37 -6.49
CA GLU A 13 6.74 -3.27 -6.95
C GLU A 13 5.47 -2.50 -7.32
N LEU A 14 5.10 -1.47 -6.54
CA LEU A 14 3.97 -0.60 -6.87
C LEU A 14 4.22 0.19 -8.17
N ASP A 15 5.44 0.67 -8.39
CA ASP A 15 5.84 1.38 -9.61
C ASP A 15 5.78 0.48 -10.85
N LYS A 16 6.26 -0.77 -10.75
CA LYS A 16 6.10 -1.79 -11.81
C LYS A 16 4.64 -2.07 -12.16
N MET A 17 3.74 -1.95 -11.18
CA MET A 17 2.29 -2.09 -11.36
C MET A 17 1.63 -0.79 -11.87
N GLY A 18 2.39 0.30 -12.05
CA GLY A 18 1.90 1.59 -12.54
C GLY A 18 1.24 2.48 -11.48
N TYR A 19 1.52 2.25 -10.19
CA TYR A 19 1.04 3.05 -9.06
C TYR A 19 2.14 3.93 -8.50
N LYS A 20 1.92 5.25 -8.54
CA LYS A 20 2.90 6.23 -8.04
C LYS A 20 2.72 6.46 -6.54
N THR A 21 3.82 6.33 -5.81
CA THR A 21 3.88 6.60 -4.36
C THR A 21 4.34 8.03 -4.09
N ILE A 22 3.79 8.66 -3.05
CA ILE A 22 4.26 9.96 -2.55
C ILE A 22 5.59 9.75 -1.81
N PRO A 23 6.64 10.55 -2.10
CA PRO A 23 7.88 10.53 -1.35
C PRO A 23 7.61 10.73 0.14
N SER A 24 8.00 9.74 0.94
CA SER A 24 7.78 9.75 2.38
C SER A 24 9.12 9.59 3.09
N GLN A 25 9.34 10.32 4.18
CA GLN A 25 10.45 10.08 5.11
C GLN A 25 10.02 9.26 6.34
N ALA A 26 8.73 8.91 6.43
CA ALA A 26 8.16 8.17 7.53
C ALA A 26 8.18 6.63 7.29
N ASN A 27 7.73 5.89 8.30
CA ASN A 27 7.51 4.45 8.27
C ASN A 27 6.23 4.03 7.53
N PHE A 28 5.64 4.90 6.71
CA PHE A 28 4.49 4.59 5.87
C PHE A 28 4.65 5.24 4.50
N ILE A 29 3.98 4.69 3.51
CA ILE A 29 3.84 5.25 2.17
C ILE A 29 2.37 5.57 1.90
N MET A 30 2.14 6.52 1.01
CA MET A 30 0.83 6.78 0.44
C MET A 30 0.94 6.69 -1.08
N PHE A 31 -0.04 6.09 -1.74
CA PHE A 31 -0.05 5.99 -3.19
C PHE A 31 -1.48 6.09 -3.71
N ASP A 32 -1.63 6.63 -4.90
CA ASP A 32 -2.91 6.76 -5.57
C ASP A 32 -3.36 5.40 -6.11
N CYS A 33 -4.51 4.91 -5.65
CA CYS A 33 -5.10 3.66 -6.12
C CYS A 33 -5.91 3.82 -7.41
N LYS A 34 -6.03 5.05 -7.97
CA LYS A 34 -6.83 5.42 -9.16
C LYS A 34 -8.33 5.14 -9.04
N ARG A 35 -8.79 4.66 -7.88
CA ARG A 35 -10.18 4.37 -7.53
C ARG A 35 -10.40 4.62 -6.03
N PRO A 36 -11.66 4.76 -5.57
CA PRO A 36 -11.96 5.03 -4.16
C PRO A 36 -11.32 4.01 -3.23
N VAL A 37 -10.66 4.48 -2.17
CA VAL A 37 -9.84 3.61 -1.31
C VAL A 37 -10.67 2.78 -0.32
N LEU A 38 -11.85 3.26 0.09
CA LEU A 38 -12.72 2.55 1.04
C LEU A 38 -13.04 1.09 0.65
N PRO A 39 -13.54 0.80 -0.57
CA PRO A 39 -13.80 -0.58 -0.98
C PRO A 39 -12.51 -1.40 -1.03
N LEU A 40 -11.38 -0.80 -1.39
CA LEU A 40 -10.08 -1.46 -1.39
C LEU A 40 -9.63 -1.82 0.02
N ILE A 41 -9.77 -0.91 0.99
CA ILE A 41 -9.44 -1.17 2.41
C ILE A 41 -10.24 -2.36 2.93
N LYS A 42 -11.54 -2.42 2.59
CA LYS A 42 -12.40 -3.54 2.96
C LYS A 42 -11.93 -4.85 2.33
N ALA A 43 -11.68 -4.86 1.02
CA ALA A 43 -11.22 -6.05 0.30
C ALA A 43 -9.84 -6.54 0.78
N MET A 44 -8.95 -5.63 1.17
CA MET A 44 -7.67 -5.98 1.79
C MET A 44 -7.86 -6.60 3.17
N LYS A 45 -8.78 -6.06 3.98
CA LYS A 45 -9.14 -6.59 5.30
C LYS A 45 -9.69 -8.01 5.20
N ASP A 46 -10.54 -8.29 4.21
CA ASP A 46 -11.08 -9.64 3.96
C ASP A 46 -9.97 -10.66 3.64
N ARG A 47 -8.78 -10.18 3.24
CA ARG A 47 -7.58 -10.97 2.99
C ARG A 47 -6.57 -10.93 4.15
N ASN A 48 -7.02 -10.56 5.35
CA ASN A 48 -6.21 -10.37 6.55
C ASN A 48 -5.12 -9.29 6.46
N VAL A 49 -5.17 -8.40 5.45
CA VAL A 49 -4.22 -7.29 5.32
C VAL A 49 -4.86 -5.99 5.80
N HIS A 50 -4.37 -5.49 6.92
CA HIS A 50 -4.88 -4.29 7.57
C HIS A 50 -4.06 -3.07 7.15
N VAL A 51 -4.66 -2.22 6.32
CA VAL A 51 -4.05 -0.96 5.85
C VAL A 51 -4.57 0.25 6.63
N GLY A 52 -3.98 1.42 6.37
CA GLY A 52 -4.40 2.67 6.99
C GLY A 52 -5.85 3.06 6.65
N ARG A 53 -6.45 3.86 7.53
CA ARG A 53 -7.79 4.44 7.32
C ARG A 53 -7.85 5.33 6.08
N LEU A 54 -9.07 5.58 5.59
CA LEU A 54 -9.36 6.63 4.63
C LEU A 54 -8.88 7.99 5.16
N PHE A 55 -8.26 8.77 4.27
CA PHE A 55 -7.96 10.19 4.48
C PHE A 55 -8.94 11.02 3.62
N PRO A 56 -9.89 11.75 4.24
CA PRO A 56 -10.90 12.50 3.48
C PRO A 56 -10.35 13.46 2.41
N PRO A 57 -9.22 14.16 2.62
CA PRO A 57 -8.66 15.04 1.58
C PRO A 57 -8.10 14.31 0.36
N VAL A 58 -7.79 13.01 0.48
CA VAL A 58 -7.19 12.18 -0.59
C VAL A 58 -7.90 10.83 -0.66
N PRO A 59 -9.16 10.81 -1.13
CA PRO A 59 -10.04 9.64 -1.01
C PRO A 59 -9.64 8.43 -1.87
N ASN A 60 -8.75 8.65 -2.85
CA ASN A 60 -8.20 7.60 -3.69
C ASN A 60 -6.85 7.08 -3.20
N HIS A 61 -6.27 7.69 -2.16
CA HIS A 61 -4.96 7.32 -1.65
C HIS A 61 -5.05 6.32 -0.52
N MET A 62 -4.24 5.26 -0.61
CA MET A 62 -4.08 4.28 0.46
C MET A 62 -2.80 4.58 1.25
N ARG A 63 -2.92 4.64 2.57
CA ARG A 63 -1.76 4.71 3.47
C ARG A 63 -1.38 3.30 3.92
N VAL A 64 -0.13 2.90 3.66
CA VAL A 64 0.41 1.60 4.05
C VAL A 64 1.61 1.80 4.95
N THR A 65 1.56 1.23 6.15
CA THR A 65 2.71 1.21 7.06
C THR A 65 3.70 0.17 6.58
N ILE A 66 4.98 0.54 6.50
CA ILE A 66 6.06 -0.35 6.10
C ILE A 66 6.47 -1.18 7.31
N GLY A 67 6.19 -2.49 7.23
CA GLY A 67 6.62 -3.50 8.18
C GLY A 67 7.82 -4.30 7.69
N LYS A 68 7.85 -5.59 8.03
CA LYS A 68 8.82 -6.56 7.53
C LYS A 68 8.59 -6.82 6.04
N LYS A 69 9.64 -7.27 5.35
CA LYS A 69 9.56 -7.61 3.92
C LYS A 69 8.46 -8.64 3.60
N SER A 70 8.33 -9.68 4.41
CA SER A 70 7.29 -10.71 4.23
C SER A 70 5.85 -10.17 4.38
N GLU A 71 5.65 -9.19 5.25
CA GLU A 71 4.36 -8.50 5.41
C GLU A 71 4.07 -7.65 4.18
N MET A 72 5.09 -6.98 3.63
CA MET A 72 4.95 -6.19 2.40
C MET A 72 4.71 -7.07 1.16
N GLU A 73 5.33 -8.25 1.08
CA GLU A 73 5.03 -9.26 0.04
C GLU A 73 3.58 -9.73 0.12
N SER A 74 3.09 -10.01 1.34
CA SER A 74 1.69 -10.39 1.57
C SER A 74 0.73 -9.27 1.17
N PHE A 75 1.06 -8.02 1.52
CA PHE A 75 0.31 -6.84 1.08
C PHE A 75 0.27 -6.72 -0.44
N LEU A 76 1.41 -6.81 -1.13
CA LEU A 76 1.49 -6.69 -2.58
C LEU A 76 0.68 -7.79 -3.28
N ASN A 77 0.75 -9.02 -2.77
CA ASN A 77 -0.03 -10.14 -3.31
C ASN A 77 -1.54 -9.92 -3.12
N ALA A 78 -1.97 -9.50 -1.93
CA ALA A 78 -3.37 -9.17 -1.69
C ALA A 78 -3.82 -7.99 -2.56
N PHE A 79 -3.00 -6.96 -2.69
CA PHE A 79 -3.29 -5.79 -3.50
C PHE A 79 -3.44 -6.14 -4.98
N LYS A 80 -2.54 -6.97 -5.54
CA LYS A 80 -2.68 -7.51 -6.91
C LYS A 80 -4.01 -8.23 -7.10
N GLN A 81 -4.42 -9.06 -6.15
CA GLN A 81 -5.69 -9.80 -6.24
C GLN A 81 -6.94 -8.94 -6.06
N VAL A 82 -6.84 -7.82 -5.34
CA VAL A 82 -7.94 -6.86 -5.18
C VAL A 82 -8.06 -5.93 -6.40
N MET A 83 -6.94 -5.67 -7.08
CA MET A 83 -6.90 -4.76 -8.22
C MET A 83 -7.14 -5.44 -9.57
N ALA A 84 -6.93 -6.76 -9.66
CA ALA A 84 -7.36 -7.61 -10.78
C ALA A 84 -8.88 -7.52 -11.00
#